data_AF-A0A1S1BL83-F1
#
_entry.id   AF-A0A1S1BL83-F1
#
_cell.length_a   1.000
_cell.length_b   1.000
_cell.length_c   1.000
_cell.angle_alpha   90.00
_cell.angle_beta   90.00
_cell.angle_gamma   90.00
#
_symmetry.space_group_name_H-M   'P 1'
#
loop_
_entity.id
_entity.type
_entity.pdbx_description
1 polymer ?
#
loop_
_entity_poly.entity_id
_entity_poly.type
_entity_poly.pdbx_seq_one_letter_code
_entity_poly.pdbx_strand_id
1 'polypeptide(L)'
;MLEQLPITQRVATFGVIISRVPDSEMVKQAVKELRDSYQGIVPLVDACWLVSEVADGTPYRLAFSNETENAQIWGWEDTFASGTVASVIASPAMRPYIDNGLLPELDRADTFEHFDPLLLSDAVRCDEVAPAAYRRGLDLMDLVSVAPALARRDVERACELFVSTPADSIIDGDGYVELSDVFQSDDEVELIAAMLSRSRLRDCLIVDALAYPFGASAVMLCIARNFTGAIRANALCLWAMVALSQRLYAWAGTALRCADEEVPGHALSNLLLQVMLAGKAEEILEVSSRACRDTWLEFGG
;
A
#
# COMPACT_ATOMS: atom_id res chain seq x y z
N MET A 1 22.76 -2.13 -10.86
CA MET A 1 21.29 -2.24 -10.72
C MET A 1 20.52 -1.35 -11.72
N LEU A 2 21.14 -0.40 -12.42
CA LEU A 2 20.50 0.45 -13.44
C LEU A 2 20.36 -0.20 -14.83
N GLU A 3 21.03 -1.34 -15.08
CA GLU A 3 21.14 -1.96 -16.41
C GLU A 3 19.90 -2.76 -16.86
N GLN A 4 18.87 -2.89 -16.03
CA GLN A 4 17.71 -3.77 -16.28
C GLN A 4 16.44 -3.07 -16.76
N LEU A 5 16.48 -1.75 -17.04
CA LEU A 5 15.29 -1.03 -17.52
C LEU A 5 15.15 -1.14 -19.06
N PRO A 6 13.97 -1.50 -19.60
CA PRO A 6 13.74 -1.52 -21.04
C PRO A 6 13.88 -0.12 -21.66
N ILE A 7 14.83 0.04 -22.59
CA ILE A 7 15.20 1.32 -23.23
C ILE A 7 14.05 1.94 -24.06
N THR A 8 13.07 1.15 -24.49
CA THR A 8 12.04 1.57 -25.47
C THR A 8 10.99 2.57 -24.96
N GLN A 9 11.02 3.00 -23.70
CA GLN A 9 10.10 4.00 -23.14
C GLN A 9 10.79 5.09 -22.28
N ARG A 10 12.12 5.12 -22.23
CA ARG A 10 12.85 6.04 -21.35
C ARG A 10 13.01 7.41 -22.00
N VAL A 11 12.35 8.43 -21.45
CA VAL A 11 12.44 9.82 -21.96
C VAL A 11 13.67 10.56 -21.39
N ALA A 12 13.98 10.37 -20.10
CA ALA A 12 15.16 10.89 -19.44
C ALA A 12 15.39 10.17 -18.10
N THR A 13 16.57 10.31 -17.50
CA THR A 13 16.86 9.91 -16.13
C THR A 13 17.69 10.94 -15.40
N PHE A 14 17.23 11.24 -14.19
CA PHE A 14 17.78 12.26 -13.34
C PHE A 14 18.35 11.63 -12.07
N GLY A 15 19.49 12.14 -11.64
CA GLY A 15 20.13 11.78 -10.37
C GLY A 15 20.08 12.92 -9.37
N VAL A 16 19.91 12.61 -8.09
CA VAL A 16 20.09 13.59 -7.00
C VAL A 16 21.02 12.96 -5.97
N ILE A 17 22.12 13.66 -5.66
CA ILE A 17 23.04 13.28 -4.59
C ILE A 17 22.73 14.14 -3.38
N ILE A 18 22.39 13.49 -2.27
CA ILE A 18 22.11 14.13 -0.99
C ILE A 18 23.34 13.97 -0.11
N SER A 19 24.02 15.07 0.23
CA SER A 19 25.19 15.04 1.10
C SER A 19 25.43 16.36 1.82
N ARG A 20 25.56 16.30 3.15
CA ARG A 20 25.96 17.45 3.99
C ARG A 20 27.39 17.93 3.72
N VAL A 21 28.20 17.14 2.99
CA VAL A 21 29.58 17.48 2.61
C VAL A 21 29.74 17.33 1.09
N PRO A 22 29.17 18.26 0.30
CA PRO A 22 29.09 18.13 -1.16
C PRO A 22 30.45 18.15 -1.86
N ASP A 23 31.49 18.71 -1.22
CA ASP A 23 32.84 18.78 -1.78
C ASP A 23 33.76 17.65 -1.27
N SER A 24 33.21 16.63 -0.60
CA SER A 24 33.97 15.44 -0.21
C SER A 24 34.44 14.64 -1.44
N GLU A 25 35.58 13.96 -1.31
CA GLU A 25 36.10 13.11 -2.40
C GLU A 25 35.12 12.01 -2.81
N MET A 26 34.36 11.47 -1.85
CA MET A 26 33.32 10.48 -2.13
C MET A 26 32.22 11.03 -3.05
N VAL A 27 31.73 12.25 -2.79
CA VAL A 27 30.71 12.89 -3.65
C VAL A 27 31.29 13.22 -5.02
N LYS A 28 32.51 13.74 -5.10
CA LYS A 28 33.18 14.02 -6.39
C LYS A 28 33.33 12.74 -7.22
N GLN A 29 33.72 11.64 -6.59
CA GLN A 29 33.84 10.35 -7.23
C GLN A 29 32.47 9.83 -7.71
N ALA A 30 31.43 9.91 -6.88
CA ALA A 30 30.07 9.51 -7.27
C ALA A 30 29.53 10.34 -8.44
N VAL A 31 29.75 11.66 -8.44
CA VAL A 31 29.39 12.56 -9.55
C VAL A 31 30.08 12.12 -10.84
N LYS A 32 31.38 11.79 -10.76
CA LYS A 32 32.14 11.32 -11.91
C LYS A 32 31.63 9.98 -12.43
N GLU A 33 31.39 9.01 -11.54
CA GLU A 33 30.86 7.70 -11.91
C GLU A 33 29.49 7.79 -12.57
N LEU A 34 28.57 8.60 -12.04
CA LEU A 34 27.25 8.80 -12.64
C LEU A 34 27.33 9.51 -13.99
N ARG A 35 28.25 10.48 -14.15
CA ARG A 35 28.48 11.17 -15.42
C ARG A 35 29.03 10.23 -16.49
N ASP A 36 29.97 9.37 -16.11
CA ASP A 36 30.66 8.44 -17.00
C ASP A 36 29.88 7.11 -17.17
N SER A 37 28.65 7.01 -16.65
CA SER A 37 27.79 5.82 -16.73
C SER A 37 26.97 5.82 -18.02
N TYR A 38 27.17 4.81 -18.87
CA TYR A 38 26.50 4.67 -20.17
C TYR A 38 25.99 3.24 -20.38
N GLN A 39 24.91 3.13 -21.14
CA GLN A 39 24.43 1.86 -21.71
C GLN A 39 24.56 1.94 -23.23
N GLY A 40 25.67 1.41 -23.75
CA GLY A 40 26.08 1.64 -25.14
C GLY A 40 26.51 3.10 -25.34
N ILE A 41 25.80 3.83 -26.21
CA ILE A 41 26.06 5.25 -26.47
C ILE A 41 25.12 6.19 -25.69
N VAL A 42 24.14 5.64 -24.97
CA VAL A 42 23.13 6.41 -24.26
C VAL A 42 23.57 6.59 -22.81
N PRO A 43 23.60 7.82 -22.26
CA PRO A 43 23.91 8.03 -20.86
C PRO A 43 22.87 7.35 -19.95
N LEU A 44 23.34 6.78 -18.84
CA LEU A 44 22.44 6.22 -17.83
C LEU A 44 21.80 7.31 -16.96
N VAL A 45 22.43 8.48 -16.85
CA VAL A 45 21.92 9.64 -16.11
C VAL A 45 22.15 10.88 -16.98
N ASP A 46 21.08 11.58 -17.34
CA ASP A 46 21.12 12.74 -18.23
C ASP A 46 21.55 14.01 -17.48
N ALA A 47 21.12 14.15 -16.23
CA ALA A 47 21.53 15.26 -15.36
C ALA A 47 21.53 14.84 -13.90
N CYS A 48 22.39 15.48 -13.11
CA CYS A 48 22.51 15.21 -11.69
C CYS A 48 22.64 16.50 -10.87
N TRP A 49 21.91 16.56 -9.75
CA TRP A 49 21.94 17.66 -8.79
C TRP A 49 22.53 17.24 -7.45
N LEU A 50 23.06 18.24 -6.74
CA LEU A 50 23.57 18.15 -5.37
C LEU A 50 22.68 18.97 -4.45
N VAL A 51 22.35 18.38 -3.30
CA VAL A 51 21.62 19.06 -2.22
C VAL A 51 22.14 18.54 -0.88
N SER A 52 22.15 19.38 0.17
CA SER A 52 22.62 18.94 1.49
C SER A 52 21.63 18.03 2.21
N GLU A 53 20.34 18.31 2.04
CA GLU A 53 19.21 17.57 2.60
C GLU A 53 17.93 17.88 1.84
N VAL A 54 16.91 17.03 1.97
CA VAL A 54 15.60 17.25 1.35
C VAL A 54 14.70 17.99 2.35
N ALA A 55 14.97 19.28 2.53
CA ALA A 55 14.19 20.14 3.42
C ALA A 55 13.82 21.46 2.70
N ASP A 56 12.66 22.02 3.07
CA ASP A 56 12.14 23.26 2.48
C ASP A 56 13.18 24.38 2.50
N GLY A 57 13.34 25.06 1.36
CA GLY A 57 14.31 26.16 1.20
C GLY A 57 15.77 25.72 1.05
N THR A 58 16.09 24.43 1.14
CA THR A 58 17.48 23.97 1.01
C THR A 58 17.99 24.22 -0.41
N PRO A 59 19.15 24.88 -0.60
CA PRO A 59 19.67 25.15 -1.93
C PRO A 59 20.17 23.87 -2.59
N TYR A 60 19.80 23.68 -3.86
CA TYR A 60 20.37 22.66 -4.72
C TYR A 60 21.15 23.28 -5.88
N ARG A 61 22.11 22.54 -6.43
CA ARG A 61 22.89 22.94 -7.61
C ARG A 61 23.13 21.77 -8.55
N LEU A 62 23.20 22.05 -9.85
CA LEU A 62 23.56 21.06 -10.86
C LEU A 62 25.03 20.64 -10.71
N ALA A 63 25.26 19.32 -10.63
CA ALA A 63 26.59 18.71 -10.62
C ALA A 63 27.09 18.42 -12.04
N PHE A 64 26.20 17.94 -12.90
CA PHE A 64 26.43 17.78 -14.33
C PHE A 64 25.13 17.68 -15.11
N SER A 65 25.20 17.99 -16.40
CA SER A 65 24.20 17.62 -17.40
C SER A 65 24.94 17.16 -18.65
N ASN A 66 24.45 16.11 -19.29
CA ASN A 66 24.95 15.60 -20.57
C ASN A 66 24.31 16.34 -21.75
N GLU A 67 23.20 17.07 -21.54
CA GLU A 67 22.54 17.89 -22.57
C GLU A 67 22.01 19.20 -21.94
N THR A 68 22.70 20.33 -22.20
CA THR A 68 22.29 21.65 -21.71
C THR A 68 21.11 22.25 -22.48
N GLU A 69 20.84 21.78 -23.69
CA GLU A 69 19.75 22.28 -24.56
C GLU A 69 18.35 21.78 -24.12
N ASN A 70 18.27 20.73 -23.30
CA ASN A 70 17.01 20.15 -22.86
C ASN A 70 16.26 20.93 -21.78
N ALA A 71 16.94 21.82 -21.05
CA ALA A 71 16.31 22.61 -19.99
C ALA A 71 15.16 23.48 -20.52
N GLN A 72 15.27 23.99 -21.75
CA GLN A 72 14.22 24.74 -22.44
C GLN A 72 13.08 23.84 -22.89
N ILE A 73 13.39 22.65 -23.39
CA ILE A 73 12.39 21.65 -23.81
C ILE A 73 11.54 21.20 -22.61
N TRP A 74 12.14 21.11 -21.44
CA TRP A 74 11.45 20.77 -20.19
C TRP A 74 10.80 21.97 -19.48
N GLY A 75 11.03 23.20 -19.97
CA GLY A 75 10.52 24.43 -19.37
C GLY A 75 11.14 24.75 -18.00
N TRP A 76 12.35 24.28 -17.73
CA TRP A 76 13.06 24.43 -16.44
C TRP A 76 14.19 25.45 -16.51
N GLU A 77 14.25 26.28 -17.55
CA GLU A 77 15.35 27.20 -17.83
C GLU A 77 15.83 28.03 -16.62
N ASP A 78 14.92 28.53 -15.78
CA ASP A 78 15.27 29.33 -14.60
C ASP A 78 15.66 28.52 -13.35
N THR A 79 15.34 27.22 -13.31
CA THR A 79 15.51 26.36 -12.11
C THR A 79 16.43 25.17 -12.34
N PHE A 80 16.80 24.89 -13.59
CA PHE A 80 17.57 23.72 -13.97
C PHE A 80 18.96 23.71 -13.35
N ALA A 81 19.66 24.86 -13.33
CA ALA A 81 21.03 24.93 -12.85
C ALA A 81 21.11 24.98 -11.31
N SER A 82 20.16 25.66 -10.66
CA SER A 82 20.14 25.85 -9.22
C SER A 82 18.79 26.39 -8.76
N GLY A 83 18.45 26.14 -7.50
CA GLY A 83 17.25 26.68 -6.86
C GLY A 83 17.19 26.25 -5.41
N THR A 84 15.99 26.26 -4.84
CA THR A 84 15.74 25.70 -3.51
C THR A 84 14.74 24.57 -3.59
N VAL A 85 14.88 23.58 -2.71
CA VAL A 85 13.90 22.52 -2.52
C VAL A 85 12.57 23.17 -2.14
N ALA A 86 11.53 22.89 -2.93
CA ALA A 86 10.19 23.38 -2.66
C ALA A 86 9.64 22.76 -1.37
N SER A 87 8.63 23.40 -0.78
CA SER A 87 8.05 22.95 0.48
C SER A 87 7.59 21.50 0.41
N VAL A 88 8.19 20.66 1.26
CA VAL A 88 7.91 19.22 1.30
C VAL A 88 6.46 18.98 1.70
N ILE A 89 5.94 19.73 2.68
CA ILE A 89 4.53 19.62 3.14
C ILE A 89 3.55 20.04 2.03
N ALA A 90 3.92 21.02 1.20
CA ALA A 90 3.08 21.42 0.07
C ALA A 90 3.22 20.50 -1.15
N SER A 91 4.12 19.50 -1.09
CA SER A 91 4.32 18.54 -2.18
C SER A 91 3.04 17.77 -2.48
N PRO A 92 2.71 17.52 -3.76
CA PRO A 92 1.62 16.62 -4.13
C PRO A 92 1.70 15.24 -3.45
N ALA A 93 2.91 14.76 -3.14
CA ALA A 93 3.14 13.47 -2.46
C ALA A 93 2.71 13.47 -0.99
N MET A 94 2.66 14.63 -0.34
CA MET A 94 2.21 14.77 1.06
C MET A 94 0.69 14.91 1.19
N ARG A 95 -0.02 15.29 0.12
CA ARG A 95 -1.48 15.48 0.16
C ARG A 95 -2.23 14.26 0.70
N PRO A 96 -1.95 13.01 0.28
CA PRO A 96 -2.64 11.85 0.84
C PRO A 96 -2.46 11.72 2.36
N TYR A 97 -1.29 12.02 2.89
CA TYR A 97 -1.04 11.98 4.33
C TYR A 97 -1.82 13.08 5.05
N ILE A 98 -1.78 14.32 4.52
CA ILE A 98 -2.51 15.46 5.10
C ILE A 98 -4.02 15.23 5.07
N ASP A 99 -4.56 14.75 3.94
CA ASP A 99 -5.99 14.49 3.75
C ASP A 99 -6.50 13.41 4.72
N ASN A 100 -5.62 12.51 5.17
CA ASN A 100 -5.91 11.47 6.16
C ASN A 100 -5.48 11.86 7.59
N GLY A 101 -5.01 13.09 7.84
CA GLY A 101 -4.59 13.54 9.17
C GLY A 101 -3.28 12.92 9.68
N LEU A 102 -2.43 12.43 8.77
CA LEU A 102 -1.24 11.65 9.05
C LEU A 102 0.05 12.40 8.70
N LEU A 103 1.16 11.88 9.23
CA LEU A 103 2.51 12.19 8.77
C LEU A 103 3.15 10.89 8.24
N PRO A 104 4.07 10.97 7.27
CA PRO A 104 4.88 9.81 6.90
C PRO A 104 5.75 9.37 8.07
N GLU A 105 5.89 8.06 8.25
CA GLU A 105 6.82 7.50 9.22
C GLU A 105 8.27 7.88 8.92
N LEU A 106 9.07 7.97 9.99
CA LEU A 106 10.48 8.30 9.91
C LEU A 106 11.30 7.10 9.45
N ASP A 107 10.98 5.90 9.95
CA ASP A 107 11.57 4.64 9.48
C ASP A 107 10.55 3.82 8.69
N ARG A 108 11.04 3.09 7.69
CA ARG A 108 10.25 2.05 7.06
C ARG A 108 9.91 0.95 8.05
N ALA A 109 10.79 0.64 9.01
CA ALA A 109 10.52 -0.36 10.04
C ALA A 109 9.21 -0.07 10.79
N ASP A 110 8.95 1.19 11.13
CA ASP A 110 7.73 1.63 11.82
C ASP A 110 6.46 1.25 11.02
N THR A 111 6.53 1.32 9.68
CA THR A 111 5.39 0.91 8.83
C THR A 111 5.14 -0.61 8.85
N PHE A 112 6.16 -1.44 9.11
CA PHE A 112 5.99 -2.89 9.24
C PHE A 112 5.45 -3.25 10.62
N GLU A 113 5.96 -2.62 11.68
CA GLU A 113 5.51 -2.84 13.07
C GLU A 113 4.01 -2.58 13.23
N HIS A 114 3.46 -1.65 12.45
CA HIS A 114 2.03 -1.42 12.38
C HIS A 114 1.21 -2.70 12.06
N PHE A 115 1.75 -3.69 11.34
CA PHE A 115 1.05 -4.93 11.00
C PHE A 115 1.43 -6.13 11.88
N ASP A 116 2.27 -5.92 12.90
CA ASP A 116 2.71 -6.97 13.80
C ASP A 116 1.66 -7.28 14.88
N PRO A 117 1.61 -8.53 15.38
CA PRO A 117 0.73 -8.88 16.49
C PRO A 117 0.99 -8.01 17.72
N LEU A 118 -0.08 -7.44 18.29
CA LEU A 118 0.00 -6.54 19.44
C LEU A 118 -0.16 -7.26 20.78
N LEU A 119 -1.20 -8.08 20.90
CA LEU A 119 -1.57 -8.74 22.16
C LEU A 119 -1.56 -10.26 21.98
N LEU A 120 -0.70 -10.93 22.75
CA LEU A 120 -0.60 -12.39 22.71
C LEU A 120 -1.92 -13.07 23.11
N SER A 121 -2.71 -12.46 24.02
CA SER A 121 -4.01 -13.00 24.43
C SER A 121 -5.03 -13.02 23.30
N ASP A 122 -5.09 -11.95 22.50
CA ASP A 122 -6.01 -11.85 21.38
C ASP A 122 -5.59 -12.78 20.24
N ALA A 123 -4.29 -12.87 19.95
CA ALA A 123 -3.75 -13.83 19.00
C ALA A 123 -4.07 -15.29 19.39
N VAL A 124 -3.90 -15.66 20.68
CA VAL A 124 -4.26 -17.00 21.16
C VAL A 124 -5.76 -17.27 21.02
N ARG A 125 -6.61 -16.29 21.35
CA ARG A 125 -8.07 -16.41 21.16
C ARG A 125 -8.43 -16.60 19.68
N CYS A 126 -7.79 -15.86 18.78
CA CYS A 126 -8.02 -15.98 17.34
C CYS A 126 -7.50 -17.30 16.76
N ASP A 127 -6.41 -17.86 17.28
CA ASP A 127 -5.94 -19.21 16.93
C ASP A 127 -6.99 -20.29 17.30
N GLU A 128 -7.72 -20.12 18.41
CA GLU A 128 -8.83 -21.00 18.80
C GLU A 128 -10.06 -20.85 17.89
N VAL A 129 -10.32 -19.63 17.39
CA VAL A 129 -11.44 -19.31 16.47
C VAL A 129 -11.15 -19.74 15.03
N ALA A 130 -9.89 -19.75 14.60
CA ALA A 130 -9.51 -20.00 13.21
C ALA A 130 -10.09 -21.30 12.59
N PRO A 131 -10.08 -22.47 13.27
CA PRO A 131 -10.69 -23.69 12.72
C PRO A 131 -12.19 -23.55 12.46
N ALA A 132 -12.92 -22.83 13.32
CA ALA A 132 -14.35 -22.57 13.14
C ALA A 132 -14.58 -21.61 11.96
N ALA A 133 -13.78 -20.55 11.84
CA ALA A 133 -13.83 -19.63 10.71
C ALA A 133 -13.59 -20.34 9.37
N TYR A 134 -12.60 -21.23 9.27
CA TYR A 134 -12.35 -22.01 8.05
C TYR A 134 -13.52 -22.94 7.70
N ARG A 135 -14.18 -23.53 8.69
CA ARG A 135 -15.36 -24.37 8.49
C ARG A 135 -16.54 -23.54 8.02
N ARG A 136 -16.82 -22.43 8.71
CA ARG A 136 -17.88 -21.50 8.32
C ARG A 136 -17.68 -20.95 6.90
N GLY A 137 -16.44 -20.65 6.51
CA GLY A 137 -16.13 -20.22 5.14
C GLY A 137 -16.38 -21.29 4.08
N LEU A 138 -16.19 -22.58 4.41
CA LEU A 138 -16.59 -23.68 3.53
C LEU A 138 -18.11 -23.81 3.45
N ASP A 139 -18.79 -23.79 4.60
CA ASP A 139 -20.24 -23.91 4.68
C ASP A 139 -20.94 -22.76 3.93
N LEU A 140 -20.40 -21.53 4.03
CA LEU A 140 -20.88 -20.37 3.27
C LEU A 140 -20.70 -20.55 1.77
N MET A 141 -19.56 -21.07 1.32
CA MET A 141 -19.33 -21.38 -0.09
C MET A 141 -20.31 -22.42 -0.64
N ASP A 142 -20.62 -23.45 0.14
CA ASP A 142 -21.63 -24.44 -0.21
C ASP A 142 -23.02 -23.79 -0.26
N LEU A 143 -23.36 -22.94 0.72
CA LEU A 143 -24.61 -22.18 0.77
C LEU A 143 -24.80 -21.24 -0.41
N VAL A 144 -23.74 -20.61 -0.95
CA VAL A 144 -23.84 -19.80 -2.18
C VAL A 144 -24.44 -20.62 -3.32
N SER A 145 -24.17 -21.92 -3.37
CA SER A 145 -24.67 -22.79 -4.43
C SER A 145 -26.08 -23.32 -4.18
N VAL A 146 -26.42 -23.65 -2.93
CA VAL A 146 -27.68 -24.34 -2.59
C VAL A 146 -28.78 -23.43 -2.03
N ALA A 147 -28.41 -22.32 -1.39
CA ALA A 147 -29.33 -21.36 -0.79
C ALA A 147 -28.70 -19.93 -0.75
N PRO A 148 -28.53 -19.27 -1.92
CA PRO A 148 -27.79 -18.01 -2.02
C PRO A 148 -28.32 -16.89 -1.10
N ALA A 149 -29.64 -16.82 -0.90
CA ALA A 149 -30.26 -15.83 -0.02
C ALA A 149 -29.87 -16.00 1.46
N LEU A 150 -29.54 -17.21 1.92
CA LEU A 150 -29.05 -17.41 3.29
C LEU A 150 -27.58 -17.00 3.41
N ALA A 151 -26.76 -17.33 2.42
CA ALA A 151 -25.37 -16.86 2.37
C ALA A 151 -25.29 -15.34 2.30
N ARG A 152 -26.18 -14.70 1.51
CA ARG A 152 -26.26 -13.25 1.35
C ARG A 152 -26.37 -12.52 2.69
N ARG A 153 -27.16 -13.02 3.64
CA ARG A 153 -27.35 -12.38 4.95
C ARG A 153 -26.05 -12.31 5.75
N ASP A 154 -25.25 -13.38 5.72
CA ASP A 154 -23.96 -13.42 6.41
C ASP A 154 -22.94 -12.50 5.73
N VAL A 155 -22.95 -12.43 4.39
CA VAL A 155 -22.10 -11.49 3.63
C VAL A 155 -22.49 -10.04 3.92
N GLU A 156 -23.79 -9.70 3.91
CA GLU A 156 -24.30 -8.36 4.25
C GLU A 156 -23.88 -7.97 5.68
N ARG A 157 -24.06 -8.88 6.64
CA ARG A 157 -23.63 -8.66 8.03
C ARG A 157 -22.12 -8.43 8.15
N ALA A 158 -21.31 -9.12 7.37
CA ALA A 158 -19.86 -8.89 7.33
C ALA A 158 -19.54 -7.48 6.80
N CYS A 159 -20.23 -7.01 5.76
CA CYS A 159 -20.06 -5.65 5.24
C CYS A 159 -20.54 -4.57 6.24
N GLU A 160 -21.62 -4.82 6.99
CA GLU A 160 -22.15 -3.90 8.01
C GLU A 160 -21.14 -3.60 9.14
N LEU A 161 -20.17 -4.49 9.38
CA LEU A 161 -19.09 -4.25 10.35
C LEU A 161 -18.22 -3.05 9.95
N PHE A 162 -17.99 -2.80 8.66
CA PHE A 162 -17.21 -1.63 8.23
C PHE A 162 -17.95 -0.32 8.49
N VAL A 163 -19.28 -0.35 8.48
CA VAL A 163 -20.12 0.84 8.71
C VAL A 163 -20.22 1.15 10.19
N SER A 164 -20.30 0.11 11.02
CA SER A 164 -20.53 0.21 12.47
C SER A 164 -19.25 0.37 13.29
N THR A 165 -18.08 0.04 12.74
CA THR A 165 -16.79 0.20 13.41
C THR A 165 -16.41 1.68 13.51
N PRO A 166 -16.26 2.24 14.73
CA PRO A 166 -15.85 3.62 14.90
C PRO A 166 -14.34 3.76 14.64
N ALA A 167 -13.97 4.29 13.48
CA ALA A 167 -12.59 4.58 13.13
C ALA A 167 -12.50 5.96 12.46
N ASP A 168 -11.55 6.77 12.93
CA ASP A 168 -11.32 8.13 12.43
C ASP A 168 -10.08 8.23 11.53
N SER A 169 -9.32 7.13 11.39
CA SER A 169 -8.10 7.05 10.59
C SER A 169 -7.88 5.63 10.05
N ILE A 170 -7.13 5.52 8.95
CA ILE A 170 -6.69 4.24 8.35
C ILE A 170 -5.50 3.67 9.11
N ILE A 171 -4.64 4.57 9.58
CA ILE A 171 -3.45 4.24 10.35
C ILE A 171 -3.77 4.65 11.77
N ASP A 172 -3.85 3.68 12.66
CA ASP A 172 -4.03 3.96 14.07
C ASP A 172 -2.83 4.77 14.59
N GLY A 173 -3.12 5.77 15.43
CA GLY A 173 -2.05 6.51 16.13
C GLY A 173 -1.41 5.63 17.21
N ASP A 174 -0.73 6.25 18.17
CA ASP A 174 -0.10 5.58 19.33
C ASP A 174 -1.06 4.73 20.21
N GLY A 175 -2.36 4.71 19.89
CA GLY A 175 -3.37 3.88 20.53
C GLY A 175 -3.52 2.53 19.83
N TYR A 176 -3.16 1.46 20.54
CA TYR A 176 -3.39 0.08 20.13
C TYR A 176 -4.88 -0.17 19.88
N VAL A 177 -5.23 -0.72 18.71
CA VAL A 177 -6.59 -1.22 18.44
C VAL A 177 -6.70 -2.66 18.96
N GLU A 178 -7.41 -2.85 20.08
CA GLU A 178 -7.69 -4.17 20.64
C GLU A 178 -8.85 -4.86 19.89
N LEU A 179 -8.92 -6.19 19.99
CA LEU A 179 -9.99 -6.95 19.32
C LEU A 179 -11.39 -6.51 19.76
N SER A 180 -11.54 -6.13 21.03
CA SER A 180 -12.80 -5.65 21.61
C SER A 180 -13.19 -4.22 21.22
N ASP A 181 -12.24 -3.42 20.72
CA ASP A 181 -12.55 -2.07 20.22
C ASP A 181 -13.27 -2.12 18.87
N VAL A 182 -13.03 -3.20 18.11
CA VAL A 182 -13.55 -3.40 16.76
C VAL A 182 -14.73 -4.38 16.75
N PHE A 183 -14.66 -5.46 17.53
CA PHE A 183 -15.64 -6.54 17.50
C PHE A 183 -16.37 -6.69 18.83
N GLN A 184 -17.70 -6.79 18.76
CA GLN A 184 -18.58 -6.95 19.92
C GLN A 184 -18.70 -8.41 20.38
N SER A 185 -18.34 -9.38 19.52
CA SER A 185 -18.44 -10.81 19.83
C SER A 185 -17.48 -11.68 19.03
N ASP A 186 -17.20 -12.89 19.52
CA ASP A 186 -16.44 -13.92 18.80
C ASP A 186 -17.07 -14.31 17.46
N ASP A 187 -18.40 -14.24 17.37
CA ASP A 187 -19.13 -14.56 16.14
C ASP A 187 -18.85 -13.55 15.01
N GLU A 188 -18.62 -12.28 15.33
CA GLU A 188 -18.22 -11.26 14.34
C GLU A 188 -16.79 -11.48 13.86
N VAL A 189 -15.88 -11.83 14.78
CA VAL A 189 -14.49 -12.18 14.49
C VAL A 189 -14.45 -13.41 13.57
N GLU A 190 -15.20 -14.46 13.94
CA GLU A 190 -15.32 -15.68 13.16
C GLU A 190 -15.91 -15.42 11.77
N LEU A 191 -16.96 -14.58 11.67
CA LEU A 191 -17.59 -14.24 10.40
C LEU A 191 -16.63 -13.53 9.44
N ILE A 192 -15.92 -12.49 9.90
CA ILE A 192 -14.94 -11.80 9.05
C ILE A 192 -13.79 -12.74 8.67
N ALA A 193 -13.27 -13.52 9.62
CA ALA A 193 -12.23 -14.50 9.33
C ALA A 193 -12.71 -15.56 8.32
N ALA A 194 -13.97 -16.00 8.40
CA ALA A 194 -14.58 -16.92 7.45
C ALA A 194 -14.67 -16.31 6.04
N MET A 195 -15.07 -15.03 5.94
CA MET A 195 -15.09 -14.31 4.67
C MET A 195 -13.69 -14.20 4.05
N LEU A 196 -12.66 -13.97 4.87
CA LEU A 196 -11.27 -13.86 4.43
C LEU A 196 -10.60 -15.22 4.16
N SER A 197 -11.21 -16.33 4.57
CA SER A 197 -10.65 -17.67 4.37
C SER A 197 -10.76 -18.17 2.92
N ARG A 198 -11.62 -17.56 2.09
CA ARG A 198 -11.89 -17.95 0.70
C ARG A 198 -11.86 -16.73 -0.21
N SER A 199 -11.21 -16.84 -1.36
CA SER A 199 -11.09 -15.73 -2.31
C SER A 199 -12.43 -15.16 -2.76
N ARG A 200 -13.39 -16.02 -3.12
CA ARG A 200 -14.71 -15.59 -3.60
C ARG A 200 -15.52 -14.86 -2.52
N LEU A 201 -15.43 -15.30 -1.26
CA LEU A 201 -16.09 -14.61 -0.14
C LEU A 201 -15.39 -13.28 0.15
N ARG A 202 -14.05 -13.27 0.24
CA ARG A 202 -13.23 -12.06 0.43
C ARG A 202 -13.58 -11.00 -0.62
N ASP A 203 -13.73 -11.41 -1.87
CA ASP A 203 -13.99 -10.48 -2.97
C ASP A 203 -15.34 -9.76 -2.83
N CYS A 204 -16.30 -10.34 -2.09
CA CYS A 204 -17.58 -9.69 -1.77
C CYS A 204 -17.44 -8.48 -0.86
N LEU A 205 -16.34 -8.38 -0.10
CA LEU A 205 -16.10 -7.30 0.85
C LEU A 205 -15.52 -6.04 0.19
N ILE A 206 -15.03 -6.14 -1.06
CA ILE A 206 -14.20 -5.10 -1.68
C ILE A 206 -14.95 -3.78 -1.82
N VAL A 207 -16.18 -3.80 -2.34
CA VAL A 207 -16.94 -2.56 -2.60
C VAL A 207 -17.25 -1.82 -1.30
N ASP A 208 -17.73 -2.52 -0.28
CA ASP A 208 -18.02 -1.92 1.02
C ASP A 208 -16.74 -1.47 1.73
N ALA A 209 -15.65 -2.24 1.64
CA ALA A 209 -14.38 -1.83 2.22
C ALA A 209 -13.86 -0.51 1.62
N LEU A 210 -14.02 -0.32 0.31
CA LEU A 210 -13.65 0.93 -0.38
C LEU A 210 -14.63 2.07 -0.09
N ALA A 211 -15.90 1.77 0.16
CA ALA A 211 -16.91 2.78 0.52
C ALA A 211 -16.76 3.28 1.97
N TYR A 212 -16.27 2.43 2.87
CA TYR A 212 -16.10 2.71 4.29
C TYR A 212 -14.63 2.52 4.72
N PRO A 213 -13.70 3.33 4.19
CA PRO A 213 -12.26 3.08 4.30
C PRO A 213 -11.75 3.04 5.75
N PHE A 214 -12.27 3.87 6.66
CA PHE A 214 -11.80 3.89 8.04
C PHE A 214 -12.20 2.63 8.80
N GLY A 215 -13.50 2.30 8.85
CA GLY A 215 -13.97 1.10 9.53
C GLY A 215 -13.42 -0.18 8.90
N ALA A 216 -13.30 -0.23 7.57
CA ALA A 216 -12.69 -1.36 6.88
C ALA A 216 -11.20 -1.53 7.22
N SER A 217 -10.44 -0.43 7.32
CA SER A 217 -9.04 -0.49 7.71
C SER A 217 -8.88 -1.00 9.14
N ALA A 218 -9.70 -0.53 10.08
CA ALA A 218 -9.68 -1.00 11.47
C ALA A 218 -10.01 -2.50 11.56
N VAL A 219 -11.07 -2.97 10.86
CA VAL A 219 -11.44 -4.39 10.81
C VAL A 219 -10.32 -5.24 10.21
N MET A 220 -9.77 -4.86 9.06
CA MET A 220 -8.73 -5.64 8.38
C MET A 220 -7.42 -5.64 9.16
N LEU A 221 -7.03 -4.51 9.77
CA LEU A 221 -5.84 -4.42 10.60
C LEU A 221 -5.97 -5.29 11.85
N CYS A 222 -7.12 -5.23 12.53
CA CYS A 222 -7.39 -6.04 13.70
C CYS A 222 -7.33 -7.54 13.38
N ILE A 223 -7.86 -7.98 12.25
CA ILE A 223 -7.73 -9.38 11.81
C ILE A 223 -6.27 -9.71 11.45
N ALA A 224 -5.58 -8.83 10.72
CA ALA A 224 -4.21 -9.05 10.28
C ALA A 224 -3.22 -9.18 11.44
N ARG A 225 -3.47 -8.50 12.56
CA ARG A 225 -2.63 -8.57 13.76
C ARG A 225 -2.92 -9.81 14.63
N ASN A 226 -4.08 -10.45 14.49
CA ASN A 226 -4.51 -11.52 15.39
C ASN A 226 -4.66 -12.90 14.74
N PHE A 227 -4.71 -12.98 13.41
CA PHE A 227 -4.73 -14.25 12.67
C PHE A 227 -3.39 -14.51 11.99
N THR A 228 -3.18 -15.74 11.52
CA THR A 228 -2.05 -16.13 10.68
C THR A 228 -2.54 -16.80 9.37
N GLY A 229 -1.61 -17.10 8.46
CA GLY A 229 -1.85 -17.76 7.19
C GLY A 229 -2.73 -16.98 6.22
N ALA A 230 -3.59 -17.70 5.50
CA ALA A 230 -4.39 -17.14 4.41
C ALA A 230 -5.39 -16.06 4.88
N ILE A 231 -5.91 -16.17 6.11
CA ILE A 231 -6.83 -15.16 6.67
C ILE A 231 -6.09 -13.83 6.84
N ARG A 232 -4.92 -13.85 7.49
CA ARG A 232 -4.05 -12.68 7.65
C ARG A 232 -3.63 -12.09 6.31
N ALA A 233 -3.12 -12.92 5.40
CA ALA A 233 -2.67 -12.47 4.08
C ALA A 233 -3.80 -11.79 3.29
N ASN A 234 -5.03 -12.33 3.35
CA ASN A 234 -6.18 -11.72 2.69
C ASN A 234 -6.64 -10.43 3.37
N ALA A 235 -6.59 -10.34 4.70
CA ALA A 235 -6.87 -9.12 5.44
C ALA A 235 -5.91 -7.99 5.03
N LEU A 236 -4.62 -8.28 5.00
CA LEU A 236 -3.57 -7.35 4.56
C LEU A 236 -3.76 -6.91 3.10
N CYS A 237 -4.21 -7.80 2.20
CA CYS A 237 -4.51 -7.43 0.83
C CYS A 237 -5.71 -6.47 0.72
N LEU A 238 -6.80 -6.71 1.45
CA LEU A 238 -7.95 -5.79 1.45
C LEU A 238 -7.59 -4.46 2.11
N TRP A 239 -6.84 -4.47 3.21
CA TRP A 239 -6.30 -3.27 3.83
C TRP A 239 -5.46 -2.46 2.83
N ALA A 240 -4.58 -3.12 2.08
CA ALA A 240 -3.79 -2.47 1.04
C ALA A 240 -4.65 -1.84 -0.05
N MET A 241 -5.75 -2.48 -0.48
CA MET A 241 -6.67 -1.91 -1.46
C MET A 241 -7.36 -0.65 -0.92
N VAL A 242 -7.75 -0.64 0.35
CA VAL A 242 -8.28 0.54 1.02
C VAL A 242 -7.23 1.65 1.06
N ALA A 243 -6.00 1.36 1.49
CA ALA A 243 -4.89 2.31 1.50
C ALA A 243 -4.58 2.87 0.09
N LEU A 244 -4.63 2.04 -0.96
CA LEU A 244 -4.48 2.47 -2.35
C LEU A 244 -5.58 3.44 -2.77
N SER A 245 -6.83 3.20 -2.39
CA SER A 245 -7.95 4.11 -2.70
C SER A 245 -7.76 5.49 -2.07
N GLN A 246 -6.99 5.53 -0.97
CA GLN A 246 -6.65 6.72 -0.21
C GLN A 246 -5.26 7.27 -0.57
N ARG A 247 -4.65 6.73 -1.65
CA ARG A 247 -3.35 7.15 -2.19
C ARG A 247 -2.18 7.01 -1.21
N LEU A 248 -2.32 6.13 -0.22
CA LEU A 248 -1.29 5.77 0.75
C LEU A 248 -0.41 4.62 0.20
N TYR A 249 0.25 4.85 -0.94
CA TYR A 249 0.96 3.82 -1.69
C TYR A 249 2.09 3.11 -0.93
N ALA A 250 2.83 3.86 -0.09
CA ALA A 250 3.92 3.29 0.69
C ALA A 250 3.39 2.25 1.69
N TRP A 251 2.32 2.62 2.41
CA TRP A 251 1.63 1.76 3.36
C TRP A 251 0.97 0.54 2.70
N ALA A 252 0.28 0.75 1.57
CA ALA A 252 -0.23 -0.36 0.79
C ALA A 252 0.89 -1.33 0.38
N GLY A 253 2.04 -0.80 -0.05
CA GLY A 253 3.22 -1.60 -0.38
C GLY A 253 3.74 -2.41 0.79
N THR A 254 3.81 -1.83 1.99
CA THR A 254 4.22 -2.54 3.21
C THR A 254 3.23 -3.66 3.56
N ALA A 255 1.93 -3.38 3.61
CA ALA A 255 0.89 -4.39 3.88
C ALA A 255 0.97 -5.59 2.92
N LEU A 256 1.19 -5.34 1.62
CA LEU A 256 1.34 -6.39 0.61
C LEU A 256 2.61 -7.23 0.80
N ARG A 257 3.69 -6.63 1.30
CA ARG A 257 4.92 -7.37 1.64
C ARG A 257 4.71 -8.22 2.88
N CYS A 258 4.06 -7.70 3.92
CA CYS A 258 3.66 -8.50 5.08
C CYS A 258 2.78 -9.69 4.67
N ALA A 259 1.89 -9.52 3.68
CA ALA A 259 1.06 -10.60 3.16
C ALA A 259 1.86 -11.68 2.41
N ASP A 260 2.88 -11.29 1.64
CA ASP A 260 3.78 -12.23 0.96
C ASP A 260 4.75 -12.91 1.95
N GLU A 261 5.18 -12.23 3.00
CA GLU A 261 5.97 -12.83 4.10
C GLU A 261 5.16 -13.87 4.87
N GLU A 262 3.87 -13.61 5.12
CA GLU A 262 2.96 -14.55 5.78
C GLU A 262 2.69 -15.79 4.92
N VAL A 263 2.39 -15.59 3.64
CA VAL A 263 2.13 -16.66 2.68
C VAL A 263 2.96 -16.41 1.42
N PRO A 264 4.19 -16.97 1.34
CA PRO A 264 5.07 -16.79 0.19
C PRO A 264 4.41 -17.21 -1.12
N GLY A 265 4.36 -16.28 -2.09
CA GLY A 265 3.72 -16.54 -3.38
C GLY A 265 2.19 -16.40 -3.33
N HIS A 266 1.64 -15.71 -2.33
CA HIS A 266 0.21 -15.42 -2.27
C HIS A 266 -0.24 -14.63 -3.52
N ALA A 267 -1.25 -15.17 -4.22
CA ALA A 267 -1.57 -14.71 -5.57
C ALA A 267 -2.06 -13.25 -5.61
N LEU A 268 -2.93 -12.87 -4.66
CA LEU A 268 -3.50 -11.52 -4.65
C LEU A 268 -2.45 -10.47 -4.26
N SER A 269 -1.62 -10.73 -3.26
CA SER A 269 -0.59 -9.75 -2.84
C SER A 269 0.40 -9.48 -3.95
N ASN A 270 0.85 -10.54 -4.63
CA ASN A 270 1.75 -10.43 -5.78
C ASN A 270 1.12 -9.68 -6.95
N LEU A 271 -0.15 -9.94 -7.26
CA LEU A 271 -0.87 -9.22 -8.32
C LEU A 271 -1.01 -7.73 -7.99
N LEU A 272 -1.43 -7.40 -6.77
CA LEU A 272 -1.59 -6.01 -6.33
C LEU A 272 -0.23 -5.27 -6.33
N LEU A 273 0.85 -5.92 -5.88
CA LEU A 273 2.19 -5.34 -5.88
C LEU A 273 2.68 -5.05 -7.31
N GLN A 274 2.51 -6.00 -8.24
CA GLN A 274 2.89 -5.81 -9.65
C GLN A 274 2.12 -4.66 -10.31
N VAL A 275 0.80 -4.59 -10.06
CA VAL A 275 -0.04 -3.53 -10.61
C VAL A 275 0.31 -2.16 -10.01
N MET A 276 0.57 -2.10 -8.70
CA MET A 276 1.01 -0.87 -8.04
C MET A 276 2.34 -0.38 -8.61
N LEU A 277 3.32 -1.28 -8.80
CA LEU A 277 4.62 -0.94 -9.41
C LEU A 277 4.49 -0.50 -10.88
N ALA A 278 3.47 -0.96 -11.59
CA ALA A 278 3.15 -0.53 -12.95
C ALA A 278 2.39 0.82 -13.00
N GLY A 279 2.07 1.43 -11.86
CA GLY A 279 1.31 2.69 -11.78
C GLY A 279 -0.18 2.56 -12.13
N LYS A 280 -0.74 1.34 -12.03
CA LYS A 280 -2.12 1.02 -12.45
C LYS A 280 -3.05 0.76 -11.26
N ALA A 281 -2.79 1.38 -10.12
CA ALA A 281 -3.54 1.15 -8.89
C ALA A 281 -5.04 1.47 -9.03
N GLU A 282 -5.41 2.54 -9.73
CA GLU A 282 -6.83 2.89 -9.94
C GLU A 282 -7.54 1.86 -10.82
N GLU A 283 -6.89 1.38 -11.90
CA GLU A 283 -7.45 0.36 -12.80
C GLU A 283 -7.76 -0.94 -12.04
N ILE A 284 -6.87 -1.40 -11.14
CA ILE A 284 -7.12 -2.64 -10.40
C ILE A 284 -8.24 -2.51 -9.38
N LEU A 285 -8.39 -1.35 -8.74
CA LEU A 285 -9.50 -1.10 -7.81
C LEU A 285 -10.84 -1.11 -8.56
N GLU A 286 -10.89 -0.53 -9.77
CA GLU A 286 -12.10 -0.54 -10.60
C GLU A 286 -12.46 -1.95 -11.07
N VAL A 287 -11.48 -2.71 -11.57
CA VAL A 287 -11.68 -4.11 -11.99
C VAL A 287 -12.13 -4.97 -10.83
N SER A 288 -11.52 -4.82 -9.66
CA SER A 288 -11.86 -5.57 -8.44
C SER A 288 -13.27 -5.21 -7.94
N SER A 289 -13.65 -3.93 -8.00
CA SER A 289 -14.99 -3.48 -7.64
C SER A 289 -16.06 -4.06 -8.59
N ARG A 290 -15.74 -4.17 -9.88
CA ARG A 290 -16.62 -4.85 -10.85
C ARG A 290 -16.75 -6.34 -10.53
N ALA A 291 -15.64 -7.03 -10.30
CA ALA A 291 -15.66 -8.45 -9.93
C ALA A 291 -16.45 -8.72 -8.63
N CYS A 292 -16.32 -7.84 -7.63
CA CYS A 292 -17.14 -7.86 -6.42
C CYS A 292 -18.62 -7.77 -6.76
N ARG A 293 -19.04 -6.78 -7.55
CA ARG A 293 -20.46 -6.63 -7.97
C ARG A 293 -20.96 -7.84 -8.75
N ASP A 294 -20.15 -8.40 -9.63
CA ASP A 294 -20.49 -9.61 -10.39
C ASP A 294 -20.69 -10.81 -9.45
N THR A 295 -19.85 -10.93 -8.41
CA THR A 295 -19.99 -11.96 -7.37
C THR A 295 -21.29 -11.76 -6.58
N TRP A 296 -21.66 -10.52 -6.26
CA TRP A 296 -22.93 -10.19 -5.59
C TRP A 296 -24.18 -10.59 -6.41
N LEU A 297 -24.12 -10.55 -7.75
CA LEU A 297 -25.24 -11.01 -8.59
C LEU A 297 -25.54 -12.50 -8.41
N GLU A 298 -24.53 -13.29 -8.06
CA GLU A 298 -24.68 -14.73 -7.80
C GLU A 298 -25.47 -15.01 -6.51
N PHE A 299 -25.54 -14.04 -5.60
CA PHE A 299 -26.36 -14.08 -4.39
C PHE A 299 -27.83 -13.67 -4.62
N GLY A 300 -28.23 -13.47 -5.88
CA GLY A 300 -29.63 -13.37 -6.26
C GLY A 300 -30.18 -11.97 -6.53
N GLY A 301 -29.32 -10.98 -6.85
CA GLY A 301 -29.73 -9.65 -7.35
C GLY A 301 -30.63 -8.86 -6.40
#